data_AF-A0A7X6NHV0-F1
#
_entry.id   AF-A0A7X6NHV0-F1
#
_cell.length_a   1.000
_cell.length_b   1.000
_cell.length_c   1.000
_cell.angle_alpha   90.00
_cell.angle_beta   90.00
_cell.angle_gamma   90.00
#
_symmetry.space_group_name_H-M   'P 1'
#
loop_
_entity.id
_entity.type
_entity.pdbx_description
1 polymer ?
#
loop_
_entity_poly.entity_id
_entity_poly.type
_entity_poly.pdbx_seq_one_letter_code
_entity_poly.pdbx_strand_id
1 'polypeptide(L)'
;MDAKNVIAKRVAELLHDGDVVNLGIGLPTMVANYIPEGMDITFHSENGFLGLGPCPKEGEEDWELVNAGGMPSSIVPGGMFFDSATSFSIIRGGHVDATVLGAMEVDEKGNLANWKIPGKMVP
;
A
#
# COMPACT_ATOMS: atom_id res chain seq x y z
N MET A 1 -2.36 -4.61 -24.16
CA MET A 1 -1.86 -4.80 -22.78
C MET A 1 -2.42 -3.66 -21.96
N ASP A 2 -3.04 -3.93 -20.82
CA ASP A 2 -3.59 -2.87 -19.95
C ASP A 2 -2.44 -2.02 -19.38
N ALA A 3 -2.50 -0.70 -19.54
CA ALA A 3 -1.46 0.23 -19.10
C ALA A 3 -1.22 0.15 -17.58
N LYS A 4 -2.28 -0.10 -16.80
CA LYS A 4 -2.17 -0.27 -15.35
C LYS A 4 -1.31 -1.47 -14.98
N ASN A 5 -1.49 -2.59 -15.67
CA ASN A 5 -0.70 -3.80 -15.44
C ASN A 5 0.78 -3.59 -15.79
N VAL A 6 1.07 -2.83 -16.85
CA VAL A 6 2.46 -2.50 -17.21
C VAL A 6 3.12 -1.66 -16.11
N ILE A 7 2.41 -0.64 -15.59
CA ILE A 7 2.92 0.21 -14.52
C ILE A 7 3.14 -0.60 -13.24
N ALA A 8 2.13 -1.34 -12.79
CA ALA A 8 2.20 -2.13 -11.56
C ALA A 8 3.34 -3.16 -11.61
N LYS A 9 3.49 -3.88 -12.73
CA LYS A 9 4.59 -4.82 -12.94
C LYS A 9 5.95 -4.14 -12.89
N ARG A 10 6.09 -2.96 -13.52
CA ARG A 10 7.36 -2.22 -13.50
C ARG A 10 7.72 -1.73 -12.09
N VAL A 11 6.74 -1.31 -11.30
CA VAL A 11 6.97 -0.88 -9.91
C VAL A 11 7.37 -2.07 -9.03
N ALA A 12 6.78 -3.25 -9.23
CA ALA A 12 7.15 -4.45 -8.48
C ALA A 12 8.64 -4.82 -8.65
N GLU A 13 9.22 -4.56 -9.83
CA GLU A 13 10.66 -4.76 -10.10
C GLU A 13 11.58 -3.75 -9.40
N LEU A 14 11.05 -2.69 -8.79
CA LEU A 14 11.83 -1.70 -8.03
C LEU A 14 11.96 -2.04 -6.54
N LEU A 15 11.17 -3.01 -6.06
CA LEU A 15 11.20 -3.48 -4.68
C LEU A 15 12.28 -4.55 -4.50
N HIS A 16 12.75 -4.71 -3.27
CA HIS A 16 13.77 -5.68 -2.90
C HIS A 16 13.25 -6.65 -1.84
N ASP A 17 13.84 -7.85 -1.84
CA ASP A 17 13.58 -8.86 -0.81
C ASP A 17 13.82 -8.31 0.61
N GLY A 18 12.82 -8.45 1.47
CA GLY A 18 12.81 -7.94 2.84
C GLY A 18 12.25 -6.54 3.03
N ASP A 19 11.87 -5.82 1.96
CA ASP A 19 11.33 -4.46 2.08
C ASP A 19 10.02 -4.43 2.90
N VAL A 20 9.89 -3.40 3.74
CA VAL A 20 8.64 -2.94 4.32
C VAL A 20 8.02 -1.90 3.40
N VAL A 21 6.84 -2.21 2.84
CA VAL A 21 6.24 -1.40 1.77
C VAL A 21 4.85 -0.90 2.17
N ASN A 22 4.59 0.38 1.93
CA ASN A 22 3.24 0.96 2.01
C ASN A 22 2.68 1.23 0.60
N LEU A 23 1.48 0.70 0.33
CA LEU A 23 0.82 0.85 -0.97
C LEU A 23 -0.44 1.71 -0.82
N GLY A 24 -0.47 2.83 -1.53
CA GLY A 24 -1.66 3.67 -1.63
C GLY A 24 -2.82 2.97 -2.37
N ILE A 25 -4.03 3.48 -2.18
CA ILE A 25 -5.24 2.88 -2.77
C ILE A 25 -5.21 2.98 -4.30
N GLY A 26 -5.76 1.97 -4.98
CA GLY A 26 -5.98 1.97 -6.43
C GLY A 26 -4.86 1.27 -7.19
N LEU A 27 -4.19 1.99 -8.10
CA LEU A 27 -3.09 1.41 -8.90
C LEU A 27 -1.93 0.85 -8.04
N PRO A 28 -1.51 1.50 -6.93
CA PRO A 28 -0.40 0.95 -6.15
C PRO A 28 -0.70 -0.40 -5.51
N THR A 29 -1.93 -0.67 -5.05
CA THR A 29 -2.26 -2.00 -4.49
C THR A 29 -2.12 -3.14 -5.51
N MET A 30 -2.20 -2.85 -6.82
CA MET A 30 -1.96 -3.85 -7.85
C MET A 30 -0.51 -4.36 -7.88
N VAL A 31 0.45 -3.60 -7.34
CA VAL A 31 1.88 -3.97 -7.29
C VAL A 31 2.08 -5.28 -6.52
N ALA A 32 1.31 -5.51 -5.46
CA ALA A 32 1.38 -6.73 -4.66
C ALA A 32 1.12 -8.01 -5.47
N ASN A 33 0.38 -7.93 -6.58
CA ASN A 33 0.08 -9.08 -7.45
C ASN A 33 1.22 -9.45 -8.41
N TYR A 34 2.28 -8.63 -8.49
CA TYR A 34 3.40 -8.81 -9.42
C TYR A 34 4.73 -9.01 -8.71
N ILE A 35 4.73 -9.19 -7.39
CA ILE A 35 5.90 -9.55 -6.59
C ILE A 35 6.43 -10.90 -7.10
N PRO A 36 7.71 -10.99 -7.53
CA PRO A 36 8.30 -12.24 -7.98
C PRO A 36 8.25 -13.35 -6.93
N GLU A 37 8.12 -14.60 -7.38
CA GLU A 37 8.23 -15.75 -6.50
C GLU A 37 9.58 -15.76 -5.79
N GLY A 38 9.56 -16.05 -4.48
CA GLY A 38 10.76 -16.11 -3.64
C GLY A 38 11.21 -14.76 -3.07
N MET A 39 10.50 -13.66 -3.35
CA MET A 39 10.71 -12.37 -2.70
C MET A 39 9.70 -12.19 -1.58
N ASP A 40 10.18 -11.93 -0.36
CA ASP A 40 9.35 -11.64 0.80
C ASP A 40 9.22 -10.12 0.98
N ILE A 41 7.98 -9.64 1.04
CA ILE A 41 7.66 -8.22 1.18
C ILE A 41 6.65 -8.07 2.32
N THR A 42 6.97 -7.22 3.28
CA THR A 42 6.06 -6.92 4.38
C THR A 42 5.22 -5.69 4.03
N PHE A 43 3.93 -5.88 3.78
CA PHE A 43 3.03 -4.75 3.53
C PHE A 43 2.55 -4.09 4.82
N HIS A 44 2.74 -2.78 4.92
CA HIS A 44 2.30 -1.92 6.01
C HIS A 44 0.94 -1.28 5.70
N SER A 45 0.00 -1.36 6.64
CA SER A 45 -1.26 -0.61 6.60
C SER A 45 -1.25 0.51 7.64
N GLU A 46 -1.48 1.75 7.17
CA GLU A 46 -1.40 2.96 8.01
C GLU A 46 -2.40 3.00 9.16
N ASN A 47 -3.50 2.25 9.06
CA ASN A 47 -4.48 2.11 10.12
C ASN A 47 -4.03 1.20 11.29
N GLY A 48 -2.83 0.62 11.24
CA GLY A 48 -2.18 0.10 12.44
C GLY A 48 -1.73 -1.35 12.39
N PHE A 49 -1.21 -1.84 11.26
CA PHE A 49 -0.60 -3.17 11.25
C PHE A 49 0.44 -3.39 10.15
N LEU A 50 1.34 -4.34 10.40
CA LEU A 50 2.27 -4.92 9.42
C LEU A 50 1.82 -6.34 9.06
N GLY A 51 2.12 -6.75 7.83
CA GLY A 51 1.74 -8.05 7.31
C GLY A 51 0.35 -8.04 6.67
N LEU A 52 0.00 -6.96 5.98
CA LEU A 52 -1.23 -6.90 5.17
C LEU A 52 -1.25 -8.04 4.15
N GLY A 53 -2.26 -8.91 4.26
CA GLY A 53 -2.48 -10.04 3.39
C GLY A 53 -3.48 -9.74 2.25
N PRO A 54 -3.83 -10.76 1.45
CA PRO A 54 -4.82 -10.61 0.40
C PRO A 54 -6.22 -10.32 0.97
N CYS A 55 -7.13 -9.84 0.12
CA CYS A 55 -8.54 -9.75 0.50
C CYS A 55 -9.08 -11.14 0.88
N PRO A 56 -9.94 -11.22 1.92
CA PRO A 56 -10.60 -12.46 2.29
C PRO A 56 -11.55 -12.93 1.17
N LYS A 57 -11.92 -14.21 1.20
CA LYS A 57 -12.93 -14.75 0.29
C LYS A 57 -14.31 -14.21 0.67
N GLU A 58 -15.22 -14.24 -0.29
CA GLU A 58 -16.62 -13.87 -0.07
C GLU A 58 -17.23 -14.71 1.07
N GLY A 59 -17.77 -14.04 2.09
CA GLY A 59 -18.34 -14.65 3.29
C GLY A 59 -17.35 -14.91 4.43
N GLU A 60 -16.07 -14.65 4.24
CA GLU A 60 -15.01 -14.75 5.27
C GLU A 60 -14.50 -13.35 5.71
N GLU A 61 -15.23 -12.28 5.40
CA GLU A 61 -14.84 -10.91 5.73
C GLU A 61 -14.92 -10.64 7.23
N ASP A 62 -13.85 -10.06 7.78
CA ASP A 62 -13.84 -9.43 9.10
C ASP A 62 -13.76 -7.91 8.94
N TRP A 63 -14.83 -7.22 9.33
CA TRP A 63 -14.91 -5.76 9.21
C TRP A 63 -14.15 -5.00 10.30
N GLU A 64 -13.65 -5.69 11.32
CA GLU A 64 -12.67 -5.13 12.26
C GLU A 64 -11.26 -5.16 11.68
N LEU A 65 -11.02 -5.98 10.63
CA LEU A 65 -9.75 -6.08 9.91
C LEU A 65 -9.85 -5.51 8.50
N VAL A 66 -9.72 -4.19 8.40
CA VAL A 66 -9.72 -3.47 7.13
C VAL A 66 -8.35 -2.90 6.78
N ASN A 67 -8.10 -2.68 5.50
CA ASN A 67 -6.93 -1.91 5.05
C ASN A 67 -7.20 -0.39 5.11
N ALA A 68 -6.19 0.40 4.74
CA ALA A 68 -6.27 1.87 4.67
C ALA A 68 -7.42 2.41 3.79
N GLY A 69 -7.89 1.63 2.80
CA GLY A 69 -9.04 1.98 1.96
C GLY A 69 -10.40 1.60 2.54
N GLY A 70 -10.45 1.09 3.77
CA GLY A 70 -11.70 0.66 4.43
C GLY A 70 -12.28 -0.64 3.86
N MET A 71 -11.48 -1.40 3.10
CA MET A 71 -11.90 -2.69 2.55
C MET A 71 -11.45 -3.83 3.46
N PRO A 72 -12.27 -4.89 3.66
CA PRO A 72 -11.87 -6.08 4.40
C PRO A 72 -10.56 -6.65 3.87
N SER A 73 -9.70 -7.07 4.79
CA SER A 73 -8.39 -7.61 4.47
C SER A 73 -8.04 -8.76 5.41
N SER A 74 -6.83 -9.29 5.27
CA SER A 74 -6.30 -10.34 6.12
C SER A 74 -4.93 -9.95 6.64
N ILE A 75 -4.42 -10.74 7.59
CA ILE A 75 -3.07 -10.59 8.12
C ILE A 75 -2.29 -11.89 7.88
N VAL A 76 -1.07 -11.77 7.38
CA VAL A 76 -0.20 -12.94 7.16
C VAL A 76 0.42 -13.41 8.48
N PRO A 77 0.88 -14.69 8.56
CA PRO A 77 1.63 -15.16 9.73
C PRO A 77 2.83 -14.27 10.04
N GLY A 78 3.02 -13.94 11.32
CA GLY A 78 4.06 -13.01 11.77
C GLY A 78 3.66 -11.53 11.71
N GLY A 79 2.46 -11.20 11.19
CA GLY A 79 1.92 -9.86 11.23
C GLY A 79 1.66 -9.36 12.66
N MET A 80 1.58 -8.03 12.80
CA MET A 80 1.51 -7.36 14.08
C MET A 80 0.64 -6.11 14.02
N PHE A 81 -0.19 -5.90 15.06
CA PHE A 81 -1.04 -4.73 15.22
C PHE A 81 -0.42 -3.71 16.17
N PHE A 82 -0.76 -2.44 15.96
CA PHE A 82 -0.32 -1.30 16.77
C PHE A 82 -1.28 -0.12 16.61
N ASP A 83 -1.20 0.84 17.53
CA ASP A 83 -2.01 2.06 17.43
C ASP A 83 -1.55 2.98 16.30
N SER A 84 -2.41 3.94 15.90
CA SER A 84 -2.10 4.88 14.83
C SER A 84 -0.88 5.77 15.14
N ALA A 85 -0.63 6.08 16.43
CA ALA A 85 0.53 6.88 16.80
C ALA A 85 1.84 6.14 16.47
N THR A 86 1.88 4.84 16.75
CA THR A 86 2.98 3.94 16.41
C THR A 86 3.09 3.76 14.91
N SER A 87 1.98 3.51 14.20
CA SER A 87 1.92 3.42 12.74
C SER A 87 2.57 4.62 12.05
N PHE A 88 2.12 5.84 12.40
CA PHE A 88 2.69 7.05 11.84
C PHE A 88 4.11 7.35 12.36
N SER A 89 4.54 6.76 13.48
CA SER A 89 5.94 6.84 13.93
C SER A 89 6.85 5.94 13.09
N ILE A 90 6.40 4.76 12.68
CA ILE A 90 7.09 3.89 11.71
C ILE A 90 7.26 4.65 10.39
N ILE A 91 6.17 5.20 9.83
CA ILE A 91 6.21 5.97 8.58
C ILE A 91 7.13 7.20 8.71
N ARG A 92 6.88 8.07 9.70
CA ARG A 92 7.60 9.34 9.86
C ARG A 92 9.07 9.14 10.27
N GLY A 93 9.37 8.05 10.95
CA GLY A 93 10.72 7.66 11.34
C GLY A 93 11.56 7.12 10.20
N GLY A 94 10.98 6.92 9.01
CA GLY A 94 11.69 6.37 7.85
C GLY A 94 11.95 4.87 7.97
N HIS A 95 11.06 4.14 8.65
CA HIS A 95 11.13 2.68 8.81
C HIS A 95 10.32 1.90 7.76
N VAL A 96 9.80 2.60 6.74
CA VAL A 96 9.19 2.01 5.55
C VAL A 96 10.18 2.19 4.41
N ASP A 97 10.61 1.11 3.80
CA ASP A 97 11.63 1.11 2.74
C ASP A 97 11.11 1.73 1.44
N ALA A 98 9.83 1.49 1.12
CA ALA A 98 9.19 2.06 -0.05
C ALA A 98 7.72 2.45 0.17
N THR A 99 7.31 3.56 -0.44
CA THR A 99 5.91 4.01 -0.49
C THR A 99 5.50 4.25 -1.93
N VAL A 100 4.44 3.57 -2.38
CA VAL A 100 3.92 3.70 -3.75
C VAL A 100 2.58 4.44 -3.71
N LEU A 101 2.51 5.60 -4.37
CA LEU A 101 1.33 6.47 -4.36
C LEU A 101 0.83 6.74 -5.78
N GLY A 102 -0.48 6.94 -5.91
CA GLY A 102 -1.06 7.59 -7.07
C GLY A 102 -0.81 9.10 -7.04
N ALA A 103 -0.76 9.72 -8.21
CA ALA A 103 -0.59 11.15 -8.39
C ALA A 103 -1.56 11.69 -9.46
N MET A 104 -2.04 12.92 -9.27
CA MET A 104 -2.68 13.68 -10.35
C MET A 104 -1.63 14.39 -11.19
N GLU A 105 -0.69 15.05 -10.53
CA GLU A 105 0.44 15.75 -11.15
C GLU A 105 1.71 15.52 -10.32
N VAL A 106 2.85 15.43 -11.01
CA VAL A 106 4.20 15.42 -10.44
C VAL A 106 5.04 16.38 -11.27
N ASP A 107 5.75 17.30 -10.63
CA ASP A 107 6.62 18.25 -11.34
C ASP A 107 8.07 17.73 -11.50
N GLU A 108 8.89 18.47 -12.26
CA GLU A 108 10.29 18.08 -12.54
C GLU A 108 11.19 18.05 -11.29
N LYS A 109 10.77 18.68 -10.18
CA LYS A 109 11.51 18.71 -8.91
C LYS A 109 11.04 17.63 -7.93
N GLY A 110 10.00 16.87 -8.30
CA GLY A 110 9.42 15.83 -7.46
C GLY A 110 8.34 16.32 -6.49
N ASN A 111 7.76 17.51 -6.69
CA ASN A 111 6.57 17.90 -5.94
C ASN A 111 5.37 17.05 -6.39
N LEU A 112 4.56 16.61 -5.43
CA LEU A 112 3.43 15.72 -5.63
C LEU A 112 2.09 16.44 -5.36
N ALA A 113 1.14 16.33 -6.28
CA ALA A 113 -0.25 16.75 -6.08
C ALA A 113 -1.20 15.56 -6.25
N ASN A 114 -1.81 15.10 -5.15
CA ASN A 114 -2.69 13.93 -5.17
C ASN A 114 -3.88 13.97 -4.20
N TRP A 115 -4.13 15.07 -3.48
CA TRP A 115 -5.11 15.10 -2.38
C TRP A 115 -6.29 16.07 -2.57
N LYS A 116 -6.21 17.05 -3.49
CA LYS A 116 -7.27 18.06 -3.66
C LYS A 116 -7.25 18.71 -5.04
N ILE A 117 -8.43 18.90 -5.61
CA ILE A 117 -8.68 19.81 -6.74
C ILE A 117 -9.63 20.91 -6.24
N PRO A 118 -9.23 22.20 -6.20
CA PRO A 118 -10.11 23.28 -5.75
C PRO A 118 -11.45 23.29 -6.48
N GLY A 119 -12.56 23.31 -5.73
CA GLY A 119 -13.92 23.34 -6.29
C GLY A 119 -14.43 21.98 -6.81
N LYS A 120 -13.67 20.90 -6.65
CA LYS A 120 -14.11 19.53 -6.95
C LYS A 120 -13.90 18.61 -5.76
N MET A 121 -14.80 17.63 -5.59
CA MET A 121 -14.56 16.53 -4.66
C MET A 121 -13.55 15.57 -5.32
N VAL A 122 -12.47 15.30 -4.60
CA VAL A 122 -11.51 14.24 -4.91
C VAL A 122 -11.56 13.27 -3.74
N PRO A 123 -11.78 11.97 -3.99
CA PRO A 123 -11.80 10.96 -2.94
C PRO A 123 -10.41 10.72 -2.33
#